data_AF-A0A947WAW1-F1
#
_entry.id   AF-A0A947WAW1-F1
#
_cell.length_a   1.000
_cell.length_b   1.000
_cell.length_c   1.000
_cell.angle_alpha   90.00
_cell.angle_beta   90.00
_cell.angle_gamma   90.00
#
_symmetry.space_group_name_H-M   'P 1'
#
loop_
_entity.id
_entity.type
_entity.pdbx_description
1 polymer ?
#
loop_
_entity_poly.entity_id
_entity_poly.type
_entity_poly.pdbx_seq_one_letter_code
_entity_poly.pdbx_strand_id
1 'polypeptide(L)'
;MARWILLALLPVVAGISLAQSRRLAAIIGMGLFSLMLAATYLLMHAPDVAITEATIGAALVTAIYILAIRRTGRLTVVADEVPGLIAREGDHISGLEYEILAGFAKAQGLDLSIQFVPLRRVQWLVAHREADMGAGGIIPLPEADDVLATTPEHLPTGIYAFEPNTVRPSVAFAPDY
;
A
#
# COMPACT_ATOMS: atom_id res chain seq x y z
N MET A 1 -39.16 -11.15 24.09
CA MET A 1 -38.58 -12.00 23.02
C MET A 1 -37.47 -11.27 22.26
N ALA A 2 -37.72 -10.05 21.75
CA ALA A 2 -36.73 -9.25 20.99
C ALA A 2 -35.35 -9.07 21.67
N ARG A 3 -35.31 -8.84 22.99
CA ARG A 3 -34.04 -8.68 23.74
C ARG A 3 -33.12 -9.91 23.65
N TRP A 4 -33.69 -11.12 23.74
CA TRP A 4 -32.91 -12.36 23.69
C TRP A 4 -32.35 -12.63 22.29
N ILE A 5 -33.11 -12.27 21.26
CA ILE A 5 -32.67 -12.38 19.86
C ILE A 5 -31.48 -11.45 19.61
N LEU A 6 -31.54 -10.20 20.07
CA LEU A 6 -30.44 -9.24 19.93
C LEU A 6 -29.17 -9.71 20.66
N LEU A 7 -29.31 -10.21 21.89
CA LEU A 7 -28.18 -10.75 22.66
C LEU A 7 -27.53 -11.94 21.97
N ALA A 8 -28.31 -12.83 21.37
CA ALA A 8 -27.79 -13.97 20.61
C ALA A 8 -27.12 -13.54 19.29
N LEU A 9 -27.57 -12.45 18.68
CA LEU A 9 -27.05 -11.95 17.40
C LEU A 9 -25.73 -11.17 17.55
N LEU A 10 -25.48 -10.54 18.70
CA LEU A 10 -24.24 -9.81 18.99
C LEU A 10 -22.95 -10.63 18.73
N PRO A 11 -22.76 -11.85 19.27
CA PRO A 11 -21.54 -12.63 19.03
C PRO A 11 -21.41 -13.07 17.56
N VAL A 12 -22.54 -13.28 16.86
CA VAL A 12 -22.53 -13.63 15.44
C VAL A 12 -22.02 -12.47 14.61
N VAL A 13 -22.53 -11.25 14.85
CA VAL A 13 -22.09 -10.04 14.14
C VAL A 13 -20.63 -9.72 14.47
N ALA A 14 -20.20 -9.91 15.72
CA ALA A 14 -18.79 -9.75 16.11
C ALA A 14 -17.89 -10.74 15.36
N GLY A 15 -18.27 -12.02 15.29
CA GLY A 15 -17.53 -13.05 14.57
C GLY A 15 -17.44 -12.78 13.07
N ILE A 16 -18.55 -12.39 12.43
CA ILE A 16 -18.57 -12.02 11.00
C ILE A 16 -17.68 -10.80 10.75
N SER A 17 -17.71 -9.81 11.63
CA SER A 17 -16.90 -8.59 11.49
C SER A 17 -15.41 -8.89 11.62
N LEU A 18 -15.03 -9.80 12.52
CA LEU A 18 -13.64 -10.20 12.73
C LEU A 18 -13.09 -11.04 11.55
N ALA A 19 -13.95 -11.76 10.84
CA ALA A 19 -13.57 -12.57 9.68
C ALA A 19 -13.39 -11.75 8.38
N GLN A 20 -13.64 -10.45 8.39
CA GLN A 20 -13.54 -9.61 7.19
C GLN A 20 -12.08 -9.37 6.78
N SER A 21 -11.71 -9.76 5.56
CA SER A 21 -10.38 -9.47 5.00
C SER A 21 -10.18 -7.99 4.66
N ARG A 22 -11.26 -7.24 4.43
CA ARG A 22 -11.20 -5.81 4.11
C ARG A 22 -11.33 -4.98 5.38
N ARG A 23 -10.32 -4.15 5.67
CA ARG A 23 -10.27 -3.29 6.87
C ARG A 23 -11.55 -2.43 7.03
N LEU A 24 -12.01 -1.80 5.94
CA LEU A 24 -13.26 -1.01 5.94
C LEU A 24 -14.49 -1.84 6.29
N ALA A 25 -14.60 -3.07 5.75
CA ALA A 25 -15.74 -3.95 6.03
C ALA A 25 -15.75 -4.40 7.50
N ALA A 26 -14.58 -4.70 8.07
CA ALA A 26 -14.43 -5.01 9.48
C ALA A 26 -14.92 -3.87 10.39
N ILE A 27 -14.52 -2.63 10.08
CA ILE A 27 -14.90 -1.43 10.86
C ILE A 27 -16.39 -1.12 10.76
N ILE A 28 -16.98 -1.25 9.56
CA ILE A 28 -18.43 -1.07 9.38
C ILE A 28 -19.18 -2.15 10.17
N GLY A 29 -18.73 -3.40 10.15
CA GLY A 29 -19.30 -4.48 10.95
C GLY A 29 -19.20 -4.21 12.46
N MET A 30 -18.07 -3.69 12.93
CA MET A 30 -17.88 -3.30 14.32
C MET A 30 -18.78 -2.12 14.73
N GLY A 31 -18.99 -1.15 13.83
CA GLY A 31 -19.96 -0.06 14.05
C GLY A 31 -21.40 -0.56 14.14
N LEU A 32 -21.79 -1.52 13.30
CA LEU A 32 -23.10 -2.18 13.37
C LEU A 32 -23.27 -2.97 14.68
N PHE A 33 -22.23 -3.67 15.12
CA PHE A 33 -22.21 -4.34 16.42
C PHE A 33 -22.48 -3.36 17.58
N SER A 34 -21.79 -2.21 17.59
CA SER A 34 -22.01 -1.19 18.62
C SER A 34 -23.42 -0.57 18.53
N LEU A 35 -23.95 -0.35 17.32
CA LEU A 35 -25.33 0.14 17.15
C LEU A 35 -26.36 -0.86 17.71
N MET A 36 -26.15 -2.16 17.49
CA MET A 36 -26.99 -3.21 18.07
C MET A 36 -26.86 -3.29 19.59
N LEU A 37 -25.66 -3.03 20.12
CA LEU A 37 -25.43 -2.97 21.55
C LEU A 37 -26.18 -1.79 22.18
N ALA A 38 -26.11 -0.60 21.57
CA ALA A 38 -26.90 0.56 21.96
C ALA A 38 -28.41 0.29 21.92
N ALA A 39 -28.91 -0.37 20.87
CA ALA A 39 -30.32 -0.79 20.79
C ALA A 39 -30.71 -1.76 21.92
N THR A 40 -29.79 -2.64 22.32
CA THR A 40 -30.00 -3.55 23.45
C THR A 40 -30.08 -2.80 24.77
N TYR A 41 -29.22 -1.79 25.00
CA TYR A 41 -29.30 -0.92 26.18
C TYR A 41 -30.61 -0.14 26.25
N LEU A 42 -31.10 0.36 25.11
CA LEU A 42 -32.38 1.06 25.04
C LEU A 42 -33.55 0.13 25.45
N LEU A 43 -33.55 -1.11 24.97
CA LEU A 43 -34.54 -2.14 25.34
C LEU A 43 -34.42 -2.61 26.81
N MET A 44 -33.28 -2.39 27.45
CA MET A 44 -33.07 -2.66 28.87
C MET A 44 -33.44 -1.48 29.77
N HIS A 45 -34.08 -0.43 29.23
CA HIS A 45 -34.40 0.80 29.95
C HIS A 45 -33.15 1.51 30.50
N ALA A 46 -32.01 1.39 29.81
CA ALA A 46 -30.78 2.13 30.10
C ALA A 46 -30.54 3.17 28.98
N PRO A 47 -31.35 4.25 28.88
CA PRO A 47 -31.28 5.20 27.78
C PRO A 47 -29.97 6.00 27.77
N ASP A 48 -29.46 6.37 28.95
CA ASP A 48 -28.22 7.15 29.05
C ASP A 48 -27.02 6.36 28.49
N VAL A 49 -26.93 5.08 28.86
CA VAL A 49 -25.89 4.16 28.38
C VAL A 49 -26.05 3.90 26.87
N ALA A 50 -27.28 3.77 26.38
CA ALA A 50 -27.57 3.57 24.96
C ALA A 50 -27.09 4.75 24.10
N ILE A 51 -27.35 5.99 24.55
CA ILE A 51 -26.92 7.20 23.84
C ILE A 51 -25.39 7.29 23.83
N THR A 52 -24.73 7.00 24.96
CA THR A 52 -23.25 7.01 25.02
C THR A 52 -22.63 5.95 24.12
N GLU A 53 -23.20 4.74 24.07
CA GLU A 53 -22.70 3.64 23.24
C GLU A 53 -22.86 3.94 21.75
N ALA A 54 -24.03 4.44 21.33
CA ALA A 54 -24.26 4.82 19.94
C ALA A 54 -23.31 5.95 19.51
N THR A 55 -23.06 6.93 20.39
CA THR A 55 -22.20 8.07 20.09
C THR A 55 -20.73 7.67 20.03
N ILE A 56 -20.24 6.95 21.03
CA ILE A 56 -18.82 6.60 21.12
C ILE A 56 -18.50 5.40 20.23
N GLY A 57 -19.21 4.28 20.40
CA GLY A 57 -18.87 3.03 19.73
C GLY A 57 -19.28 3.01 18.26
N ALA A 58 -20.52 3.39 17.93
CA ALA A 58 -21.02 3.29 16.56
C ALA A 58 -20.63 4.50 15.69
N ALA A 59 -20.54 5.71 16.26
CA ALA A 59 -20.24 6.92 15.50
C ALA A 59 -18.77 7.35 15.60
N LEU A 60 -18.27 7.68 16.80
CA LEU A 60 -16.93 8.26 16.97
C LEU A 60 -15.82 7.28 16.60
N VAL A 61 -15.83 6.08 17.17
CA VAL A 61 -14.80 5.05 16.91
C VAL A 61 -14.78 4.68 15.43
N THR A 62 -15.94 4.43 14.82
CA THR A 62 -16.07 4.15 13.39
C THR A 62 -15.53 5.30 12.53
N ALA A 63 -15.87 6.55 12.85
CA ALA A 63 -15.38 7.72 12.13
C ALA A 63 -13.84 7.88 12.22
N ILE A 64 -13.27 7.71 13.41
CA ILE A 64 -11.82 7.76 13.63
C ILE A 64 -11.12 6.67 12.81
N TYR A 65 -11.63 5.44 12.81
CA TYR A 65 -11.04 4.35 12.05
C TYR A 65 -11.15 4.55 10.53
N ILE A 66 -12.27 5.06 10.03
CA ILE A 66 -12.41 5.43 8.61
C ILE A 66 -11.38 6.50 8.25
N LEU A 67 -11.24 7.54 9.07
CA LEU A 67 -10.26 8.60 8.85
C LEU A 67 -8.82 8.06 8.88
N ALA A 68 -8.52 7.17 9.82
CA ALA A 68 -7.22 6.53 9.93
C ALA A 68 -6.87 5.74 8.66
N ILE A 69 -7.78 4.88 8.18
CA ILE A 69 -7.58 4.10 6.94
C ILE A 69 -7.38 5.00 5.74
N ARG A 70 -8.16 6.08 5.61
CA ARG A 70 -7.98 7.04 4.52
C ARG A 70 -6.58 7.65 4.50
N ARG A 71 -5.90 7.71 5.64
CA ARG A 71 -4.56 8.31 5.78
C ARG A 71 -3.42 7.31 5.62
N THR A 72 -3.60 6.05 6.03
CA THR A 72 -2.57 4.99 5.94
C THR A 72 -2.64 4.14 4.68
N GLY A 73 -3.58 4.41 3.78
CA GLY A 73 -3.85 3.55 2.63
C GLY A 73 -3.04 3.81 1.37
N ARG A 74 -1.99 4.65 1.36
CA ARG A 74 -1.26 4.98 0.12
C ARG A 74 0.24 4.75 0.27
N LEU A 75 0.82 4.06 -0.70
CA LEU A 75 2.26 3.87 -0.86
C LEU A 75 2.73 4.78 -2.00
N THR A 76 3.49 5.82 -1.66
CA THR A 76 4.03 6.78 -2.64
C THR A 76 5.44 6.36 -3.03
N VAL A 77 5.60 5.92 -4.27
CA VAL A 77 6.89 5.51 -4.82
C VAL A 77 7.34 6.53 -5.85
N VAL A 78 8.57 7.01 -5.70
CA VAL A 78 9.22 7.87 -6.69
C VAL A 78 10.22 7.06 -7.49
N ALA A 79 10.20 7.18 -8.82
CA ALA A 79 11.06 6.40 -9.69
C ALA A 79 11.55 7.18 -10.90
N ASP A 80 12.72 6.83 -11.42
CA ASP A 80 13.13 7.25 -12.77
C ASP A 80 12.63 6.24 -13.80
N GLU A 81 12.37 6.67 -15.04
CA GLU A 81 11.89 5.77 -16.08
C GLU A 81 13.02 4.86 -16.56
N VAL A 82 12.91 3.56 -16.29
CA VAL A 82 13.85 2.53 -16.73
C VAL A 82 13.08 1.42 -17.45
N PRO A 83 13.15 1.35 -18.79
CA PRO A 83 12.46 0.32 -19.58
C PRO A 83 12.77 -1.10 -19.07
N GLY A 84 11.72 -1.91 -18.91
CA GLY A 84 11.82 -3.27 -18.37
C GLY A 84 11.79 -3.38 -16.84
N LEU A 85 12.17 -2.34 -16.10
CA LEU A 85 12.06 -2.29 -14.63
C LEU A 85 10.82 -1.50 -14.19
N ILE A 86 10.72 -0.24 -14.60
CA ILE A 86 9.60 0.64 -14.30
C ILE A 86 9.53 1.75 -15.35
N ALA A 87 8.57 1.68 -16.25
CA ALA A 87 8.39 2.69 -17.28
C ALA A 87 6.91 2.90 -17.59
N ARG A 88 6.58 4.10 -18.07
CA ARG A 88 5.25 4.41 -18.57
C ARG A 88 5.15 3.94 -20.02
N GLU A 89 4.26 2.98 -20.27
CA GLU A 89 3.98 2.45 -21.61
C GLU A 89 2.60 2.95 -22.05
N GLY A 90 2.54 4.18 -22.57
CA GLY A 90 1.27 4.85 -22.87
C GLY A 90 0.49 5.20 -21.58
N ASP A 91 -0.66 4.56 -21.36
CA ASP A 91 -1.55 4.83 -20.21
C ASP A 91 -1.29 3.93 -18.99
N HIS A 92 -0.47 2.89 -19.14
CA HIS A 92 -0.14 1.96 -18.05
C HIS A 92 1.35 2.03 -17.69
N ILE A 93 1.67 1.57 -16.47
CA ILE A 93 3.04 1.41 -16.00
C ILE A 93 3.35 -0.07 -16.07
N SER A 94 4.49 -0.43 -16.66
CA SER A 94 4.95 -1.80 -16.85
C SER A 94 6.40 -1.96 -16.39
N GLY A 95 6.79 -3.20 -16.10
CA GLY A 95 8.15 -3.57 -15.69
C GLY A 95 8.20 -4.38 -14.39
N LEU A 96 9.34 -5.02 -14.15
CA LEU A 96 9.54 -5.93 -13.02
C LEU A 96 9.34 -5.23 -11.66
N GLU A 97 9.91 -4.05 -11.47
CA GLU A 97 9.79 -3.31 -10.21
C GLU A 97 8.36 -2.85 -9.98
N TYR A 98 7.64 -2.47 -11.04
CA TYR A 98 6.21 -2.17 -10.96
C TYR A 98 5.41 -3.38 -10.46
N GLU A 99 5.65 -4.58 -11.02
CA GLU A 99 4.95 -5.79 -10.60
C GLU A 99 5.22 -6.15 -9.14
N ILE A 100 6.48 -6.02 -8.70
CA ILE A 100 6.88 -6.24 -7.31
C ILE A 100 6.18 -5.23 -6.39
N LEU A 101 6.20 -3.94 -6.72
CA LEU A 101 5.57 -2.88 -5.95
C LEU A 101 4.05 -3.03 -5.90
N ALA A 102 3.42 -3.37 -7.02
CA ALA A 102 1.98 -3.61 -7.10
C ALA A 102 1.58 -4.84 -6.28
N GLY A 103 2.38 -5.92 -6.34
CA GLY A 103 2.21 -7.11 -5.51
C GLY A 103 2.34 -6.80 -4.02
N PHE A 104 3.38 -6.05 -3.64
CA PHE A 104 3.62 -5.60 -2.27
C PHE A 104 2.49 -4.71 -1.76
N ALA A 105 2.11 -3.67 -2.51
CA ALA A 105 1.03 -2.77 -2.14
C ALA A 105 -0.29 -3.53 -1.97
N LYS A 106 -0.62 -4.43 -2.91
CA LYS A 106 -1.81 -5.29 -2.82
C LYS A 106 -1.78 -6.20 -1.59
N ALA A 107 -0.64 -6.83 -1.29
CA ALA A 107 -0.48 -7.69 -0.12
C ALA A 107 -0.64 -6.91 1.19
N GLN A 108 -0.18 -5.65 1.23
CA GLN A 108 -0.32 -4.75 2.37
C GLN A 108 -1.67 -3.99 2.40
N GLY A 109 -2.52 -4.16 1.39
CA GLY A 109 -3.77 -3.42 1.24
C GLY A 109 -3.56 -1.90 1.14
N LEU A 110 -2.51 -1.50 0.41
CA LEU A 110 -2.14 -0.12 0.10
C LEU A 110 -2.48 0.20 -1.36
N ASP A 111 -2.82 1.46 -1.60
CA ASP A 111 -2.99 2.06 -2.92
C ASP A 111 -1.63 2.55 -3.41
N LEU A 112 -1.15 1.99 -4.52
CA LEU A 112 0.17 2.29 -5.06
C LEU A 112 0.10 3.54 -5.94
N SER A 113 0.88 4.56 -5.59
CA SER A 113 1.02 5.80 -6.35
C SER A 113 2.46 5.94 -6.82
N ILE A 114 2.67 5.98 -8.14
CA ILE A 114 4.01 6.09 -8.73
C ILE A 114 4.19 7.47 -9.34
N GLN A 115 5.25 8.16 -8.94
CA GLN A 115 5.62 9.46 -9.47
C GLN A 115 6.98 9.38 -10.17
N PHE A 116 6.98 9.66 -11.47
CA PHE A 116 8.22 9.70 -12.24
C PHE A 116 8.98 10.99 -11.98
N VAL A 117 10.22 10.85 -11.50
CA VAL A 117 11.14 11.96 -11.19
C VAL A 117 12.56 11.57 -11.60
N PRO A 118 13.40 12.54 -11.99
CA PRO A 118 14.80 12.24 -12.32
C PRO A 118 15.53 11.57 -11.15
N LEU A 119 16.36 10.55 -11.42
CA LEU A 119 17.05 9.74 -10.41
C LEU A 119 17.69 10.55 -9.26
N ARG A 120 18.34 11.66 -9.58
CA ARG A 120 18.97 12.56 -8.60
C ARG A 120 18.03 13.10 -7.51
N ARG A 121 16.72 13.19 -7.78
CA ARG A 121 15.70 13.68 -6.83
C ARG A 121 15.08 12.57 -5.98
N VAL A 122 15.20 11.31 -6.40
CA VAL A 122 14.59 10.17 -5.71
C VAL A 122 15.05 10.11 -4.25
N GLN A 123 16.36 10.10 -4.01
CA GLN A 123 16.92 10.05 -2.66
C GLN A 123 16.46 11.24 -1.80
N TRP A 124 16.42 12.44 -2.38
CA TRP A 124 16.00 13.65 -1.66
C TRP A 124 14.53 13.57 -1.21
N LEU A 125 13.62 13.12 -2.09
CA LEU A 125 12.19 13.01 -1.79
C LEU A 125 11.89 11.96 -0.72
N VAL A 126 12.60 10.83 -0.77
CA VAL A 126 12.47 9.77 0.25
C VAL A 126 13.03 10.27 1.60
N ALA A 127 14.19 10.93 1.61
CA ALA A 127 14.79 11.45 2.85
C ALA A 127 13.91 12.51 3.54
N HIS A 128 13.18 13.33 2.77
CA HIS A 128 12.29 14.36 3.30
C HIS A 128 10.86 13.87 3.61
N ARG A 129 10.60 12.55 3.48
CA ARG A 129 9.26 11.94 3.65
C ARG A 129 8.20 12.51 2.70
N GLU A 130 8.62 13.02 1.54
CA GLU A 130 7.72 13.37 0.45
C GLU A 130 7.31 12.13 -0.36
N ALA A 131 8.11 11.06 -0.26
CA ALA A 131 7.81 9.73 -0.79
C ALA A 131 8.19 8.64 0.23
N ASP A 132 7.55 7.48 0.13
CA ASP A 132 7.79 6.34 1.03
C ASP A 132 8.94 5.45 0.53
N MET A 133 9.08 5.30 -0.80
CA MET A 133 10.10 4.45 -1.43
C MET A 133 10.65 5.05 -2.72
N GLY A 134 11.90 4.69 -3.05
CA GLY A 134 12.53 4.96 -4.34
C GLY A 134 12.63 3.71 -5.19
N ALA A 135 12.42 3.82 -6.50
CA ALA A 135 12.58 2.76 -7.49
C ALA A 135 13.24 3.28 -8.79
N GLY A 136 13.53 2.42 -9.75
CA GLY A 136 14.15 2.75 -11.04
C GLY A 136 15.60 2.30 -11.17
N GLY A 137 15.92 1.05 -10.81
CA GLY A 137 17.26 0.49 -11.00
C GLY A 137 18.33 1.14 -10.12
N ILE A 138 17.99 1.46 -8.88
CA ILE A 138 18.92 2.07 -7.92
C ILE A 138 19.96 1.04 -7.49
N ILE A 139 21.22 1.28 -7.85
CA ILE A 139 22.36 0.44 -7.43
C ILE A 139 22.89 1.00 -6.12
N PRO A 140 22.91 0.23 -5.01
CA PRO A 140 23.51 0.66 -3.76
C PRO A 140 25.02 0.84 -3.97
N LEU A 141 25.52 2.07 -3.86
CA LEU A 141 26.95 2.33 -3.81
C LEU A 141 27.42 2.10 -2.37
N PRO A 142 28.51 1.33 -2.12
CA PRO A 142 28.96 0.99 -0.78
C PRO A 142 29.34 2.19 0.11
N GLU A 143 29.41 3.40 -0.43
CA GLU A 143 29.73 4.65 0.27
C GLU A 143 28.53 5.61 0.42
N ALA A 144 27.32 5.20 0.02
CA ALA A 144 26.13 6.03 0.16
C ALA A 144 25.62 6.00 1.62
N ASP A 145 25.56 7.18 2.24
CA ASP A 145 25.17 7.44 3.63
C ASP A 145 24.04 6.56 4.18
N ASP A 146 24.18 6.19 5.46
CA ASP A 146 23.31 5.35 6.32
C ASP A 146 21.87 5.90 6.53
N VAL A 147 21.44 6.86 5.71
CA VAL A 147 20.19 7.62 5.81
C VAL A 147 19.01 6.88 5.15
N LEU A 148 19.28 5.99 4.20
CA LEU A 148 18.25 5.24 3.47
C LEU A 148 18.44 3.73 3.64
N ALA A 149 17.41 3.05 4.14
CA ALA A 149 17.38 1.60 4.17
C ALA A 149 17.23 1.06 2.74
N THR A 150 18.20 0.28 2.29
CA THR A 150 18.11 -0.44 1.01
C THR A 150 17.49 -1.80 1.22
N THR A 151 16.64 -2.22 0.28
CA THR A 151 16.14 -3.60 0.26
C THR A 151 17.26 -4.55 -0.19
N PRO A 152 17.20 -5.84 0.17
CA PRO A 152 18.09 -6.85 -0.42
C PRO A 152 18.06 -6.78 -1.95
N GLU A 153 19.16 -7.12 -2.61
CA GLU A 153 19.19 -7.20 -4.07
C GLU A 153 18.17 -8.23 -4.57
N HIS A 154 17.22 -7.77 -5.38
CA HIS A 154 16.21 -8.64 -6.00
C HIS A 154 16.68 -9.16 -7.37
N LEU A 155 17.67 -8.50 -7.98
CA LEU A 155 18.33 -8.89 -9.21
C LEU A 155 19.84 -8.82 -9.00
N PRO A 156 20.61 -9.86 -9.36
CA PRO A 156 22.07 -9.77 -9.34
C PRO A 156 22.52 -8.73 -10.36
N THR A 157 22.98 -7.58 -9.88
CA THR A 157 23.47 -6.48 -10.71
C THR A 157 25.00 -6.45 -10.75
N GLY A 158 25.57 -6.18 -11.93
CA GLY A 158 27.00 -5.96 -12.11
C GLY A 158 27.25 -4.67 -12.88
N ILE A 159 28.21 -3.87 -12.41
CA ILE A 159 28.64 -2.66 -13.12
C ILE A 159 29.59 -3.10 -14.24
N TYR A 160 29.15 -2.96 -15.49
CA TYR A 160 30.00 -3.13 -16.66
C TYR A 160 30.45 -1.76 -17.16
N ALA A 161 31.73 -1.45 -17.00
CA ALA A 161 32.35 -0.33 -17.69
C ALA A 161 32.61 -0.75 -19.14
N PHE A 162 31.82 -0.22 -20.07
CA PHE A 162 32.15 -0.33 -21.48
C PHE A 162 33.31 0.62 -21.77
N GLU A 163 34.53 0.11 -21.86
CA GLU A 163 35.58 0.83 -22.56
C GLU A 163 35.11 1.03 -24.01
N PRO A 164 35.15 2.25 -24.56
CA PRO A 164 34.85 2.48 -25.97
C PRO A 164 35.95 1.82 -26.81
N ASN A 165 35.84 0.51 -27.04
CA ASN A 165 36.85 -0.23 -27.76
C ASN A 165 36.73 0.09 -29.25
N THR A 166 37.82 0.55 -29.84
CA THR A 166 38.03 0.84 -31.26
C THR A 166 38.03 -0.44 -32.12
N VAL A 167 37.01 -1.27 -31.98
CA VAL A 167 36.80 -2.44 -32.83
C VAL A 167 35.68 -2.10 -33.79
N ARG A 168 36.05 -1.76 -35.04
CA ARG A 168 35.09 -1.83 -36.15
C ARG A 168 34.55 -3.25 -36.15
N PRO A 169 33.23 -3.48 -36.01
CA PRO A 169 32.71 -4.80 -36.22
C PRO A 169 33.03 -5.17 -37.67
N SER A 170 33.77 -6.26 -37.89
CA SER A 170 33.78 -6.95 -39.17
C SER A 170 32.38 -7.53 -39.36
N VAL A 171 31.41 -6.67 -39.70
CA VAL A 171 30.11 -7.08 -40.20
C VAL A 171 30.43 -7.73 -41.54
N ALA A 172 30.55 -9.05 -41.55
CA ALA A 172 30.44 -9.81 -42.78
C ALA A 172 29.02 -9.55 -43.29
N PHE A 173 28.89 -8.66 -44.27
CA PHE A 173 27.63 -8.52 -45.01
C PHE A 173 27.25 -9.89 -45.55
N ALA A 174 26.00 -10.28 -45.36
CA ALA A 174 25.46 -11.51 -45.93
C ALA A 174 25.65 -11.48 -47.46
N PRO A 175 26.13 -12.56 -48.09
CA PRO A 175 26.29 -12.58 -49.54
C PRO A 175 24.90 -12.55 -50.20
N ASP A 176 24.74 -11.65 -51.16
CA ASP A 176 23.56 -11.59 -52.01
C ASP A 176 23.51 -12.85 -52.89
N TYR A 177 22.43 -13.61 -52.78
CA TYR A 177 21.98 -14.55 -53.81
C TYR A 177 20.68 -14.02 -54.42
#